data_AF-A0AAE2BYM4-F1
#
_entry.id   AF-A0AAE2BYM4-F1
#
_cell.length_a   1.000
_cell.length_b   1.000
_cell.length_c   1.000
_cell.angle_alpha   90.00
_cell.angle_beta   90.00
_cell.angle_gamma   90.00
#
_symmetry.space_group_name_H-M   'P 1'
#
loop_
_entity.id
_entity.type
_entity.pdbx_description
1 polymer ?
#
loop_
_entity_poly.entity_id
_entity_poly.type
_entity_poly.pdbx_seq_one_letter_code
_entity_poly.pdbx_strand_id
1 'polypeptide(L)'
;MQAWFLSNDFKGATIEVKNIEEFSWLNASYSPVVKQLQDTDSRRFYFEGFDTLFSLDLHGNVNGAVETCLEAFHRYYKYLNFSNPLISTKVDPQACGWAFGMNVFDLIAWRKANVTTRYHYWQEKNTDKSLWKLGTLPPGLLAFYGLTEPLDRRWHVLGLGYDLNIDNRLIETAAVIHFNGNMKPWLKLSIGRYRPLWEQYVNQTHRYLQDCTTS
;
A
#
# COMPACT_ATOMS: atom_id res chain seq x y z
N MET A 1 -9.78 21.95 -5.22
CA MET A 1 -9.97 20.83 -6.17
C MET A 1 -10.81 19.78 -5.44
N GLN A 2 -12.13 19.75 -5.65
CA GLN A 2 -12.96 18.67 -5.10
C GLN A 2 -12.76 17.45 -6.00
N ALA A 3 -12.42 16.31 -5.40
CA ALA A 3 -12.26 15.09 -6.17
C ALA A 3 -13.63 14.65 -6.71
N TRP A 4 -13.70 14.29 -8.00
CA TRP A 4 -14.95 14.05 -8.73
C TRP A 4 -15.92 13.09 -8.01
N PHE A 5 -15.37 12.08 -7.33
CA PHE A 5 -16.14 11.08 -6.56
C PHE A 5 -16.84 11.64 -5.30
N LEU A 6 -16.48 12.84 -4.83
CA LEU A 6 -17.19 13.52 -3.74
C LEU A 6 -18.41 14.32 -4.24
N SER A 7 -18.49 14.54 -5.55
CA SER A 7 -19.50 15.40 -6.19
C SER A 7 -20.56 14.60 -6.96
N ASN A 8 -20.41 13.29 -7.07
CA ASN A 8 -21.27 12.44 -7.90
C ASN A 8 -21.76 11.22 -7.11
N ASP A 9 -23.05 10.88 -7.24
CA ASP A 9 -23.63 9.65 -6.70
C ASP A 9 -23.16 8.46 -7.55
N PHE A 10 -22.50 7.51 -6.91
CA PHE A 10 -21.94 6.31 -7.52
C PHE A 10 -22.79 5.07 -7.25
N LYS A 11 -23.98 5.20 -6.66
CA LYS A 11 -24.91 4.07 -6.53
C LYS A 11 -25.23 3.50 -7.93
N GLY A 12 -24.86 2.25 -8.14
CA GLY A 12 -25.00 1.55 -9.43
C GLY A 12 -23.75 1.59 -10.32
N ALA A 13 -22.71 2.36 -9.97
CA ALA A 13 -21.44 2.31 -10.68
C ALA A 13 -20.74 0.97 -10.41
N THR A 14 -20.44 0.23 -11.48
CA THR A 14 -19.63 -1.00 -11.39
C THR A 14 -18.18 -0.62 -11.64
N ILE A 15 -17.31 -0.81 -10.64
CA ILE A 15 -15.86 -0.71 -10.83
C ILE A 15 -15.40 -2.02 -11.46
N GLU A 16 -15.16 -1.98 -12.77
CA GLU A 16 -14.59 -3.09 -13.51
C GLU A 16 -13.08 -2.90 -13.60
N VAL A 17 -12.32 -3.72 -12.88
CA VAL A 17 -10.87 -3.80 -13.04
C VAL A 17 -10.60 -4.66 -14.27
N LYS A 18 -10.07 -4.10 -15.34
CA LYS A 18 -9.60 -4.85 -16.53
C LYS A 18 -8.09 -4.83 -16.62
N ASN A 19 -7.50 -5.85 -17.23
CA ASN A 19 -6.09 -5.77 -17.61
C ASN A 19 -5.88 -4.59 -18.58
N ILE A 20 -4.73 -3.92 -18.51
CA ILE A 20 -4.37 -2.85 -19.46
C ILE A 20 -4.46 -3.32 -20.92
N GLU A 21 -4.18 -4.61 -21.17
CA GLU A 21 -4.27 -5.26 -22.48
C GLU A 21 -5.70 -5.36 -23.02
N GLU A 22 -6.72 -5.31 -22.15
CA GLU A 22 -8.13 -5.34 -22.56
C GLU A 22 -8.64 -3.98 -23.06
N PHE A 23 -7.87 -2.90 -22.87
CA PHE A 23 -8.22 -1.57 -23.34
C PHE A 23 -7.58 -1.29 -24.70
N SER A 24 -8.26 -1.65 -25.79
CA SER A 24 -7.77 -1.46 -27.17
C SER A 24 -7.41 -0.01 -27.53
N TRP A 25 -8.02 0.97 -26.86
CA TRP A 25 -7.74 2.40 -27.02
C TRP A 25 -6.55 2.87 -26.18
N LEU A 26 -6.16 2.17 -25.11
CA LEU A 26 -5.08 2.54 -24.21
C LEU A 26 -3.75 1.96 -24.71
N ASN A 27 -3.24 2.55 -25.79
CA ASN A 27 -1.96 2.15 -26.39
C ASN A 27 -0.91 3.27 -26.30
N ALA A 28 0.31 3.00 -26.75
CA ALA A 28 1.45 3.93 -26.69
C ALA A 28 1.26 5.23 -27.48
N SER A 29 0.34 5.28 -28.45
CA SER A 29 -0.01 6.53 -29.14
C SER A 29 -0.91 7.43 -28.29
N TYR A 30 -1.66 6.85 -27.35
CA TYR A 30 -2.61 7.57 -26.49
C TYR A 30 -2.02 7.89 -25.11
N SER A 31 -1.26 6.97 -24.51
CA SER A 31 -0.71 7.13 -23.16
C SER A 31 0.82 7.18 -23.17
N PRO A 32 1.42 8.31 -22.74
CA PRO A 32 2.87 8.42 -22.56
C PRO A 32 3.43 7.37 -21.61
N VAL A 33 2.67 6.98 -20.59
CA VAL A 33 3.06 5.93 -19.65
C VAL A 33 3.12 4.58 -20.35
N VAL A 34 2.11 4.23 -21.17
CA VAL A 34 2.14 2.97 -21.94
C VAL A 34 3.30 2.96 -22.93
N LYS A 35 3.59 4.10 -23.55
CA LYS A 35 4.77 4.26 -24.43
C LYS A 35 6.08 4.04 -23.67
N GLN A 36 6.20 4.60 -22.48
CA GLN A 36 7.37 4.41 -21.63
C GLN A 36 7.50 2.94 -21.18
N LEU A 37 6.39 2.26 -20.90
CA LEU A 37 6.37 0.84 -20.56
C LEU A 37 6.70 -0.08 -21.76
N GLN A 38 6.74 0.42 -23.00
CA GLN A 38 7.26 -0.36 -24.14
C GLN A 38 8.79 -0.30 -24.24
N ASP A 39 9.40 0.71 -23.64
CA ASP A 39 10.85 0.85 -23.60
C ASP A 39 11.46 -0.14 -22.61
N THR A 40 12.48 -0.86 -23.06
CA THR A 40 13.06 -1.96 -22.27
C THR A 40 13.85 -1.43 -21.08
N ASP A 41 14.53 -0.29 -21.24
CA ASP A 41 15.28 0.37 -20.17
C ASP A 41 14.36 0.95 -19.11
N SER A 42 13.24 1.55 -19.51
CA SER A 42 12.20 2.01 -18.59
C SER A 42 11.53 0.86 -17.85
N ARG A 43 11.17 -0.23 -18.54
CA ARG A 43 10.65 -1.44 -17.88
C ARG A 43 11.65 -1.99 -16.88
N ARG A 44 12.92 -2.05 -17.25
CA ARG A 44 13.99 -2.48 -16.37
C ARG A 44 14.09 -1.54 -15.16
N PHE A 45 14.15 -0.24 -15.36
CA PHE A 45 14.18 0.74 -14.28
C PHE A 45 13.00 0.60 -13.29
N TYR A 46 11.78 0.33 -13.77
CA TYR A 46 10.60 0.21 -12.91
C TYR A 46 10.38 -1.18 -12.30
N PHE A 47 10.79 -2.24 -12.99
CA PHE A 47 10.44 -3.62 -12.64
C PHE A 47 11.63 -4.54 -12.35
N GLU A 48 12.87 -4.11 -12.61
CA GLU A 48 14.07 -4.89 -12.28
C GLU A 48 14.09 -5.19 -10.78
N GLY A 49 14.20 -6.47 -10.45
CA GLY A 49 14.17 -6.96 -9.06
C GLY A 49 12.77 -7.32 -8.53
N PHE A 50 11.69 -7.07 -9.29
CA PHE A 50 10.32 -7.44 -8.90
C PHE A 50 9.77 -8.69 -9.59
N ASP A 51 10.52 -9.31 -10.51
CA ASP A 51 10.09 -10.55 -11.19
C ASP A 51 9.72 -11.65 -10.19
N THR A 52 10.49 -11.75 -9.10
CA THR A 52 10.26 -12.70 -8.01
C THR A 52 8.96 -12.40 -7.26
N LEU A 53 8.55 -11.13 -7.16
CA LEU A 53 7.31 -10.68 -6.52
C LEU A 53 6.09 -11.14 -7.31
N PHE A 54 6.14 -11.05 -8.65
CA PHE A 54 5.06 -11.51 -9.53
C PHE A 54 4.95 -13.04 -9.60
N SER A 55 6.00 -13.76 -9.22
CA SER A 55 6.02 -15.23 -9.15
C SER A 55 5.70 -15.80 -7.76
N LEU A 56 5.36 -14.95 -6.78
CA LEU A 56 5.01 -15.41 -5.44
C LEU A 56 3.75 -16.27 -5.47
N ASP A 57 3.82 -17.42 -4.82
CA ASP A 57 2.63 -18.21 -4.51
C ASP A 57 1.89 -17.55 -3.34
N LEU A 58 0.64 -17.13 -3.58
CA LEU A 58 -0.23 -16.60 -2.54
C LEU A 58 -1.02 -17.72 -1.84
N HIS A 59 -0.76 -18.99 -2.12
CA HIS A 59 -1.44 -20.14 -1.51
C HIS A 59 -2.97 -20.07 -1.60
N GLY A 60 -3.49 -19.51 -2.71
CA GLY A 60 -4.92 -19.30 -2.94
C GLY A 60 -5.53 -18.08 -2.24
N ASN A 61 -4.73 -17.29 -1.53
CA ASN A 61 -5.12 -15.99 -1.00
C ASN A 61 -5.24 -14.93 -2.11
N VAL A 62 -5.95 -13.84 -1.81
CA VAL A 62 -6.18 -12.75 -2.76
C VAL A 62 -5.07 -11.71 -2.69
N ASN A 63 -4.54 -11.42 -1.50
CA ASN A 63 -3.50 -10.42 -1.32
C ASN A 63 -2.26 -10.99 -0.63
N GLY A 64 -1.08 -10.70 -1.14
CA GLY A 64 0.19 -10.87 -0.44
C GLY A 64 0.61 -9.53 0.18
N ALA A 65 0.82 -9.50 1.50
CA ALA A 65 1.27 -8.30 2.20
C ALA A 65 2.21 -8.65 3.36
N VAL A 66 3.13 -7.74 3.67
CA VAL A 66 3.95 -7.88 4.89
C VAL A 66 3.11 -7.52 6.12
N GLU A 67 3.10 -8.43 7.08
CA GLU A 67 2.47 -8.24 8.38
C GLU A 67 3.22 -7.23 9.24
N THR A 68 2.47 -6.42 9.98
CA THR A 68 2.99 -5.22 10.66
C THR A 68 2.88 -5.25 12.18
N CYS A 69 2.35 -6.34 12.75
CA CYS A 69 2.07 -6.44 14.19
C CYS A 69 3.32 -6.59 15.10
N LEU A 70 4.53 -6.58 14.55
CA LEU A 70 5.78 -6.71 15.30
C LEU A 70 6.40 -5.37 15.72
N GLU A 71 5.94 -4.24 15.17
CA GLU A 71 6.57 -2.93 15.36
C GLU A 71 5.55 -1.87 15.85
N ALA A 72 5.70 -0.60 15.48
CA ALA A 72 4.77 0.48 15.86
C ALA A 72 3.38 0.36 15.20
N PHE A 73 3.18 -0.62 14.33
CA PHE A 73 1.91 -0.93 13.70
C PHE A 73 1.19 -2.05 14.43
N HIS A 74 -0.14 -2.03 14.31
CA HIS A 74 -0.96 -2.66 15.31
C HIS A 74 -1.79 -3.82 14.74
N ARG A 75 -2.34 -4.60 15.66
CA ARG A 75 -3.35 -5.64 15.38
C ARG A 75 -4.72 -4.99 15.13
N TYR A 76 -5.68 -5.80 14.70
CA TYR A 76 -7.02 -5.34 14.32
C TYR A 76 -7.71 -4.50 15.42
N TYR A 77 -7.49 -4.82 16.70
CA TYR A 77 -8.09 -4.09 17.82
C TYR A 77 -7.76 -2.60 17.90
N LYS A 78 -6.69 -2.13 17.23
CA LYS A 78 -6.36 -0.70 17.18
C LYS A 78 -7.04 0.02 16.03
N TYR A 79 -7.48 -0.70 15.01
CA TYR A 79 -8.11 -0.15 13.81
C TYR A 79 -9.63 -0.22 13.85
N LEU A 80 -10.18 -1.19 14.58
CA LEU A 80 -11.61 -1.51 14.59
C LEU A 80 -12.19 -1.41 16.00
N ASN A 81 -13.48 -1.07 16.07
CA ASN A 81 -14.24 -0.99 17.31
C ASN A 81 -14.80 -2.36 17.70
N PHE A 82 -14.08 -3.09 18.55
CA PHE A 82 -14.48 -4.40 19.05
C PHE A 82 -15.61 -4.38 20.09
N SER A 83 -16.00 -3.21 20.60
CA SER A 83 -17.24 -3.09 21.38
C SER A 83 -18.49 -3.23 20.50
N ASN A 84 -18.35 -3.13 19.17
CA ASN A 84 -19.45 -3.36 18.24
C ASN A 84 -19.58 -4.87 17.92
N PRO A 85 -20.74 -5.50 18.19
CA PRO A 85 -20.96 -6.93 17.92
C PRO A 85 -20.72 -7.34 16.47
N LEU A 86 -20.92 -6.44 15.50
CA LEU A 86 -20.69 -6.74 14.08
C LEU A 86 -19.21 -7.02 13.78
N ILE A 87 -18.29 -6.42 14.55
CA ILE A 87 -16.86 -6.63 14.43
C ILE A 87 -16.45 -7.84 15.27
N SER A 88 -16.78 -7.85 16.57
CA SER A 88 -16.28 -8.88 17.50
C SER A 88 -16.77 -10.29 17.19
N THR A 89 -17.87 -10.45 16.46
CA THR A 89 -18.37 -11.77 16.03
C THR A 89 -17.76 -12.26 14.72
N LYS A 90 -17.10 -11.39 13.94
CA LYS A 90 -16.63 -11.71 12.58
C LYS A 90 -15.12 -11.77 12.43
N VAL A 91 -14.38 -11.05 13.26
CA VAL A 91 -12.92 -10.95 13.17
C VAL A 91 -12.28 -11.13 14.54
N ASP A 92 -11.08 -11.71 14.56
CA ASP A 92 -10.28 -11.82 15.77
C ASP A 92 -9.60 -10.47 16.09
N PRO A 93 -9.76 -9.89 17.31
CA PRO A 93 -9.03 -8.68 17.72
C PRO A 93 -7.52 -8.83 17.67
N GLN A 94 -7.00 -10.05 17.84
CA GLN A 94 -5.57 -10.34 17.80
C GLN A 94 -5.04 -10.60 16.39
N ALA A 95 -5.87 -10.59 15.35
CA ALA A 95 -5.40 -10.73 13.97
C ALA A 95 -4.35 -9.66 13.64
N CYS A 96 -3.29 -10.08 12.95
CA CYS A 96 -2.20 -9.19 12.56
C CYS A 96 -2.65 -8.25 11.44
N GLY A 97 -2.39 -6.95 11.57
CA GLY A 97 -2.62 -5.99 10.50
C GLY A 97 -1.47 -5.97 9.50
N TRP A 98 -1.75 -5.52 8.29
CA TRP A 98 -0.76 -5.24 7.24
C TRP A 98 -0.93 -3.81 6.71
N ALA A 99 -0.07 -3.35 5.80
CA ALA A 99 -0.13 -2.00 5.25
C ALA A 99 -0.28 -2.00 3.70
N PHE A 100 -1.02 -1.02 3.17
CA PHE A 100 -1.19 -0.85 1.71
C PHE A 100 0.10 -0.46 0.96
N GLY A 101 1.19 -0.13 1.65
CA GLY A 101 2.41 0.43 1.05
C GLY A 101 3.08 -0.47 0.00
N MET A 102 3.02 -1.79 0.18
CA MET A 102 3.50 -2.76 -0.81
C MET A 102 2.64 -4.02 -0.70
N ASN A 103 1.95 -4.36 -1.79
CA ASN A 103 1.04 -5.50 -1.85
C ASN A 103 1.10 -6.14 -3.23
N VAL A 104 0.84 -7.44 -3.27
CA VAL A 104 0.55 -8.20 -4.49
C VAL A 104 -0.90 -8.61 -4.43
N PHE A 105 -1.65 -8.44 -5.52
CA PHE A 105 -3.04 -8.86 -5.60
C PHE A 105 -3.24 -9.82 -6.77
N ASP A 106 -3.78 -11.00 -6.48
CA ASP A 106 -4.32 -11.88 -7.51
C ASP A 106 -5.72 -11.38 -7.89
N LEU A 107 -5.81 -10.76 -9.07
CA LEU A 107 -7.06 -10.18 -9.57
C LEU A 107 -8.09 -11.26 -9.98
N ILE A 108 -7.65 -12.47 -10.31
CA ILE A 108 -8.54 -13.59 -10.61
C ILE A 108 -9.16 -14.09 -9.31
N ALA A 109 -8.34 -14.33 -8.28
CA ALA A 109 -8.80 -14.70 -6.95
C ALA A 109 -9.68 -13.61 -6.34
N TRP A 110 -9.34 -12.32 -6.53
CA TRP A 110 -10.16 -11.18 -6.11
C TRP A 110 -11.59 -11.27 -6.64
N ARG A 111 -11.72 -11.46 -7.95
CA ARG A 111 -13.03 -11.57 -8.61
C ARG A 111 -13.78 -12.81 -8.09
N LYS A 112 -13.11 -13.96 -8.00
CA LYS A 112 -13.71 -15.21 -7.49
C LYS A 112 -14.20 -15.10 -6.04
N ALA A 113 -13.47 -14.38 -5.19
CA ALA A 113 -13.80 -14.19 -3.78
C ALA A 113 -14.79 -13.02 -3.53
N ASN A 114 -15.20 -12.30 -4.59
CA ASN A 114 -16.09 -11.13 -4.54
C ASN A 114 -15.61 -10.07 -3.53
N VAL A 115 -14.29 -9.80 -3.50
CA VAL A 115 -13.69 -8.87 -2.52
C VAL A 115 -14.25 -7.46 -2.65
N THR A 116 -14.52 -6.99 -3.87
CA THR A 116 -15.16 -5.68 -4.12
C THR A 116 -16.48 -5.54 -3.35
N THR A 117 -17.34 -6.56 -3.41
CA THR A 117 -18.62 -6.56 -2.71
C THR A 117 -18.44 -6.56 -1.19
N ARG A 118 -17.47 -7.33 -0.68
CA ARG A 118 -17.13 -7.33 0.76
C ARG A 118 -16.66 -5.95 1.23
N TYR A 119 -15.80 -5.31 0.44
CA TYR A 119 -15.30 -3.97 0.74
C TYR A 119 -16.46 -2.95 0.80
N HIS A 120 -17.36 -2.95 -0.18
CA HIS A 120 -18.53 -2.06 -0.16
C HIS A 120 -19.48 -2.34 1.00
N TYR A 121 -19.74 -3.62 1.31
CA TYR A 121 -20.52 -3.99 2.48
C TYR A 121 -19.98 -3.34 3.76
N TRP A 122 -18.67 -3.42 3.99
CA TRP A 122 -18.07 -2.82 5.19
C TRP A 122 -18.16 -1.30 5.18
N GLN A 123 -17.92 -0.66 4.03
CA GLN A 123 -18.05 0.79 3.88
C GLN A 123 -19.47 1.26 4.23
N GLU A 124 -20.49 0.58 3.72
CA GLU A 124 -21.90 0.88 4.02
C GLU A 124 -22.22 0.71 5.51
N LYS A 125 -21.72 -0.37 6.13
CA LYS A 125 -21.91 -0.64 7.56
C LYS A 125 -21.20 0.35 8.48
N ASN A 126 -20.24 1.12 7.98
CA ASN A 126 -19.54 2.15 8.75
C ASN A 126 -19.94 3.58 8.37
N THR A 127 -21.12 3.79 7.77
CA THR A 127 -21.61 5.13 7.40
C THR A 127 -21.65 6.09 8.60
N ASP A 128 -21.96 5.58 9.79
CA ASP A 128 -22.00 6.33 11.06
C ASP A 128 -20.65 6.39 11.80
N LYS A 129 -19.59 5.79 11.24
CA LYS A 129 -18.25 5.68 11.85
C LYS A 129 -18.25 4.96 13.21
N SER A 130 -19.17 4.01 13.39
CA SER A 130 -19.27 3.18 14.58
C SER A 130 -18.30 1.99 14.59
N LEU A 131 -17.88 1.49 13.42
CA LEU A 131 -16.97 0.34 13.27
C LEU A 131 -15.49 0.76 13.25
N TRP A 132 -15.17 1.90 12.61
CA TRP A 132 -13.86 2.56 12.67
C TRP A 132 -14.01 4.06 12.39
N LYS A 133 -13.00 4.86 12.75
CA LYS A 133 -13.10 6.33 12.67
C LYS A 133 -12.71 6.92 11.32
N LEU A 134 -11.50 6.62 10.85
CA LEU A 134 -10.92 7.21 9.64
C LEU A 134 -9.91 6.24 9.00
N GLY A 135 -9.50 6.55 7.78
CA GLY A 135 -8.47 5.83 7.05
C GLY A 135 -9.02 4.76 6.09
N THR A 136 -8.17 4.34 5.16
CA THR A 136 -8.48 3.33 4.14
C THR A 136 -8.09 1.93 4.59
N LEU A 137 -7.18 1.81 5.56
CA LEU A 137 -6.71 0.52 6.05
C LEU A 137 -7.81 -0.33 6.72
N PRO A 138 -8.63 0.21 7.64
CA PRO A 138 -9.66 -0.61 8.31
C PRO A 138 -10.63 -1.36 7.37
N PRO A 139 -11.24 -0.74 6.34
CA PRO A 139 -12.09 -1.48 5.40
C PRO A 139 -11.29 -2.46 4.53
N GLY A 140 -10.01 -2.20 4.27
CA GLY A 140 -9.10 -3.16 3.64
C GLY A 140 -8.93 -4.41 4.50
N LEU A 141 -8.49 -4.26 5.76
CA LEU A 141 -8.33 -5.37 6.70
C LEU A 141 -9.60 -6.23 6.79
N LEU A 142 -10.77 -5.60 6.85
CA LEU A 142 -12.06 -6.31 6.89
C LEU A 142 -12.44 -7.02 5.58
N ALA A 143 -12.12 -6.44 4.42
CA ALA A 143 -12.42 -7.03 3.12
C ALA A 143 -11.53 -8.25 2.81
N PHE A 144 -10.28 -8.21 3.25
CA PHE A 144 -9.27 -9.25 3.03
C PHE A 144 -9.09 -10.20 4.21
N TYR A 145 -9.92 -10.10 5.26
CA TYR A 145 -9.81 -10.98 6.41
C TYR A 145 -9.90 -12.46 6.01
N GLY A 146 -8.86 -13.23 6.32
CA GLY A 146 -8.73 -14.64 5.92
C GLY A 146 -8.42 -14.86 4.43
N LEU A 147 -8.02 -13.81 3.70
CA LEU A 147 -7.64 -13.84 2.28
C LEU A 147 -6.25 -13.23 2.04
N THR A 148 -5.43 -13.07 3.09
CA THR A 148 -4.11 -12.47 3.05
C THR A 148 -3.03 -13.51 3.27
N GLU A 149 -2.08 -13.58 2.33
CA GLU A 149 -0.82 -14.29 2.49
C GLU A 149 0.22 -13.38 3.18
N PRO A 150 0.77 -13.77 4.33
CA PRO A 150 1.83 -13.03 4.99
C PRO A 150 3.15 -13.20 4.23
N LEU A 151 3.70 -12.08 3.75
CA LEU A 151 4.99 -12.07 3.04
C LEU A 151 6.17 -11.93 3.99
N ASP A 152 7.34 -12.41 3.56
CA ASP A 152 8.61 -12.19 4.26
C ASP A 152 8.85 -10.69 4.49
N ARG A 153 9.26 -10.31 5.72
CA ARG A 153 9.45 -8.91 6.13
C ARG A 153 10.43 -8.14 5.27
N ARG A 154 11.38 -8.82 4.60
CA ARG A 154 12.32 -8.19 3.67
C ARG A 154 11.63 -7.58 2.46
N TRP A 155 10.44 -8.05 2.10
CA TRP A 155 9.70 -7.44 0.99
C TRP A 155 9.29 -5.99 1.27
N HIS A 156 9.01 -5.66 2.53
CA HIS A 156 8.54 -4.32 2.91
C HIS A 156 8.96 -3.98 4.33
N VAL A 157 10.06 -3.24 4.45
CA VAL A 157 10.57 -2.73 5.73
C VAL A 157 9.97 -1.35 5.95
N LEU A 158 9.03 -1.28 6.89
CA LEU A 158 8.36 -0.06 7.28
C LEU A 158 8.99 0.54 8.55
N GLY A 159 8.68 1.81 8.79
CA GLY A 159 8.95 2.48 10.04
C GLY A 159 10.07 3.48 10.08
N LEU A 160 10.68 3.76 8.94
CA LEU A 160 11.83 4.64 8.85
C LEU A 160 11.49 6.13 9.14
N GLY A 161 10.22 6.47 9.42
CA GLY A 161 9.81 7.80 9.88
C GLY A 161 9.30 7.85 11.34
N TYR A 162 9.43 6.76 12.12
CA TYR A 162 9.13 6.75 13.56
C TYR A 162 10.09 5.87 14.39
N ASP A 163 10.61 4.76 13.86
CA ASP A 163 11.43 3.80 14.60
C ASP A 163 12.91 4.10 14.43
N LEU A 164 13.60 4.43 15.52
CA LEU A 164 15.03 4.75 15.52
C LEU A 164 15.94 3.52 15.41
N ASN A 165 15.40 2.30 15.56
CA ASN A 165 16.16 1.08 15.87
C ASN A 165 15.89 -0.08 14.89
N ILE A 166 15.49 0.19 13.65
CA ILE A 166 15.37 -0.84 12.62
C ILE A 166 16.76 -1.45 12.36
N ASP A 167 16.84 -2.79 12.27
CA ASP A 167 18.08 -3.52 12.01
C ASP A 167 18.65 -3.13 10.63
N ASN A 168 19.94 -2.74 10.59
CA ASN A 168 20.64 -2.42 9.35
C ASN A 168 20.62 -3.59 8.36
N ARG A 169 20.79 -4.82 8.84
CA ARG A 169 20.79 -5.99 7.96
C ARG A 169 19.42 -6.20 7.29
N LEU A 170 18.35 -5.87 8.00
CA LEU A 170 17.00 -5.91 7.45
C LEU A 170 16.81 -4.82 6.39
N ILE A 171 17.33 -3.61 6.63
CA ILE A 171 17.31 -2.50 5.65
C ILE A 171 18.11 -2.86 4.40
N GLU A 172 19.31 -3.41 4.54
CA GLU A 172 20.19 -3.77 3.43
C GLU A 172 19.64 -4.89 2.54
N THR A 173 18.85 -5.79 3.13
CA THR A 173 18.23 -6.91 2.40
C THR A 173 16.78 -6.64 2.00
N ALA A 174 16.28 -5.42 2.23
CA ALA A 174 14.91 -5.05 1.91
C ALA A 174 14.72 -4.83 0.41
N ALA A 175 13.61 -5.32 -0.14
CA ALA A 175 13.16 -4.95 -1.48
C ALA A 175 12.61 -3.51 -1.50
N VAL A 176 11.81 -3.16 -0.47
CA VAL A 176 11.23 -1.83 -0.32
C VAL A 176 11.40 -1.34 1.11
N ILE A 177 12.00 -0.16 1.27
CA ILE A 177 12.00 0.58 2.53
C ILE A 177 10.92 1.67 2.50
N HIS A 178 10.21 1.85 3.61
CA HIS A 178 9.08 2.78 3.68
C HIS A 178 9.28 3.81 4.80
N PHE A 179 9.49 5.08 4.39
CA PHE A 179 9.57 6.24 5.28
C PHE A 179 8.19 6.73 5.74
N ASN A 180 7.38 5.84 6.30
CA ASN A 180 6.11 6.20 6.94
C ASN A 180 6.33 6.76 8.36
N GLY A 181 5.43 7.66 8.77
CA GLY A 181 5.59 8.44 10.00
C GLY A 181 6.00 9.88 9.73
N ASN A 182 6.26 10.62 10.81
CA ASN A 182 6.40 12.08 10.78
C ASN A 182 7.85 12.54 10.57
N MET A 183 8.85 11.69 10.86
CA MET A 183 10.28 12.05 10.84
C MET A 183 10.95 11.63 9.52
N LYS A 184 10.35 12.04 8.40
CA LYS A 184 10.80 11.71 7.04
C LYS A 184 12.18 12.32 6.72
N PRO A 185 12.99 11.68 5.86
CA PRO A 185 14.39 12.08 5.64
C PRO A 185 14.54 13.47 5.00
N TRP A 186 13.53 13.94 4.26
CA TRP A 186 13.50 15.29 3.67
C TRP A 186 13.06 16.40 4.65
N LEU A 187 12.84 16.10 5.93
CA LEU A 187 12.43 17.07 6.94
C LEU A 187 13.58 17.43 7.88
N LYS A 188 13.53 18.63 8.49
CA LYS A 188 14.50 19.05 9.50
C LYS A 188 14.53 18.11 10.73
N LEU A 189 13.38 17.55 11.10
CA LEU A 189 13.21 16.60 12.20
C LEU A 189 13.41 15.13 11.76
N SER A 190 14.08 14.89 10.63
CA SER A 190 14.35 13.55 10.11
C SER A 190 15.12 12.68 11.10
N ILE A 191 14.89 11.37 11.06
CA ILE A 191 15.78 10.40 11.70
C ILE A 191 17.12 10.36 10.92
N GLY A 192 18.17 10.91 11.52
CA GLY A 192 19.45 11.14 10.84
C GLY A 192 20.06 9.88 10.20
N ARG A 193 19.97 8.72 10.86
CA ARG A 193 20.54 7.46 10.35
C ARG A 193 19.92 6.95 9.05
N TYR A 194 18.66 7.29 8.75
CA TYR A 194 18.00 6.86 7.51
C TYR A 194 18.05 7.89 6.39
N ARG A 195 18.57 9.08 6.69
CA ARG A 195 18.68 10.18 5.73
C ARG A 195 19.54 9.84 4.51
N PRO A 196 20.71 9.18 4.64
CA PRO A 196 21.54 8.81 3.49
C PRO A 196 20.85 7.87 2.50
N LEU A 197 19.92 7.02 2.99
CA LEU A 197 19.17 6.08 2.16
C LEU A 197 18.31 6.80 1.12
N TRP A 198 17.84 8.01 1.42
CA TRP A 198 17.09 8.85 0.47
C TRP A 198 17.98 9.83 -0.28
N GLU A 199 18.92 10.50 0.41
CA GLU A 199 19.76 11.55 -0.18
C GLU A 199 20.60 11.07 -1.37
N GLN A 200 20.97 9.79 -1.43
CA GLN A 200 21.68 9.22 -2.57
C GLN A 200 20.92 9.32 -3.91
N TYR A 201 19.59 9.45 -3.87
CA TYR A 201 18.75 9.60 -5.06
C TYR A 201 18.36 11.05 -5.34
N VAL A 202 18.75 11.98 -4.47
CA VAL A 202 18.45 13.40 -4.62
C VAL A 202 19.49 14.04 -5.52
N ASN A 203 19.05 14.60 -6.64
CA ASN A 203 19.94 15.36 -7.51
C ASN A 203 20.26 16.73 -6.89
N GLN A 204 21.36 16.80 -6.13
CA GLN A 204 21.83 18.01 -5.47
C GLN A 204 22.16 19.17 -6.42
N THR A 205 22.37 18.89 -7.72
CA THR A 205 22.58 19.95 -8.73
C THR A 205 21.28 20.50 -9.29
N HIS A 206 20.12 20.01 -8.85
CA HIS A 206 18.83 20.50 -9.31
C HIS A 206 18.59 21.93 -8.81
N ARG A 207 18.33 22.87 -9.73
CA ARG A 207 18.19 24.31 -9.45
C ARG A 207 17.28 24.62 -8.26
N TYR A 208 16.07 24.04 -8.22
CA TYR A 208 15.12 24.23 -7.11
C TYR A 208 15.64 23.75 -5.74
N LEU A 209 16.53 22.76 -5.69
CA LEU A 209 17.09 22.29 -4.43
C LEU A 209 18.23 23.19 -3.95
N GLN A 210 19.04 23.71 -4.88
CA GLN A 210 20.09 24.67 -4.57
C GLN A 210 19.52 25.93 -3.91
N ASP A 211 18.42 26.46 -4.48
CA ASP A 211 17.70 27.63 -3.96
C ASP A 211 17.15 27.39 -2.52
N CYS A 212 16.77 26.15 -2.18
CA CYS A 212 16.32 25.78 -0.83
C CYS A 212 17.47 25.68 0.19
N THR A 213 18.67 25.31 -0.22
CA THR A 213 19.86 25.25 0.68
C THR A 213 20.42 26.61 1.04
N THR A 214 20.17 27.64 0.23
CA THR A 214 20.69 29.00 0.44
C THR A 214 19.74 29.94 1.20
N SER A 215 18.59 29.42 1.67
CA SER A 215 17.53 30.19 2.35
C SER A 215 17.48 29.90 3.85
#